data_AF-A0AAV4G4M1-F1
#
_entry.id   AF-A0AAV4G4M1-F1
#
_cell.length_a   1.000
_cell.length_b   1.000
_cell.length_c   1.000
_cell.angle_alpha   90.00
_cell.angle_beta   90.00
_cell.angle_gamma   90.00
#
_symmetry.space_group_name_H-M   'P 1'
#
loop_
_entity.id
_entity.type
_entity.pdbx_description
1 polymer ?
#
loop_
_entity_poly.entity_id
_entity_poly.type
_entity_poly.pdbx_seq_one_letter_code
_entity_poly.pdbx_strand_id
1 'polypeptide(L)'
;MEFTKENMRFYIFTRYQLDESPKLIHETLQTVCGECACSYQTVCGWVKEFNEGDETWFAFFIIPPKRLNRMWVDGQGDRPVVLLPGFQSRKRMFTVSFNYSGPHAVDLLPQNTTMTATLYVQNVLSQVKSAINGQRPKVSTSRTLLRHDNSGPCKARATTQSLRELGIQVFPHPAYSPDLSPCDFWLFPILKDRLAGRKFDRIQDLLKAVNSELRTIPEENYRGVFRKWQIRLKRWIESHLEYFGGL
;
A
#
# COMPACT_ATOMS: atom_id res chain seq x y z
N MET A 1 29.24 10.60 11.39
CA MET A 1 28.20 10.01 10.53
C MET A 1 27.54 11.18 9.83
N GLU A 2 27.76 11.38 8.52
CA GLU A 2 27.17 12.50 7.78
C GLU A 2 25.66 12.30 7.69
N PHE A 3 24.87 13.26 8.17
CA PHE A 3 23.42 13.23 8.02
C PHE A 3 23.05 13.61 6.59
N THR A 4 22.89 12.60 5.74
CA THR A 4 22.41 12.81 4.37
C THR A 4 20.93 13.21 4.36
N LYS A 5 20.47 13.80 3.26
CA LYS A 5 19.06 14.14 3.04
C LYS A 5 18.14 12.91 3.12
N GLU A 6 18.64 11.74 2.75
CA GLU A 6 17.94 10.46 2.86
C GLU A 6 17.79 10.01 4.32
N ASN A 7 18.83 10.18 5.14
CA ASN A 7 18.77 9.88 6.57
C ASN A 7 17.75 10.78 7.30
N MET A 8 17.73 12.08 6.97
CA MET A 8 16.73 13.01 7.50
C MET A 8 15.31 12.67 7.02
N ARG A 9 15.14 12.26 5.77
CA ARG A 9 13.85 11.79 5.23
C ARG A 9 13.33 10.57 5.98
N PHE A 10 14.18 9.57 6.14
CA PHE A 10 13.85 8.34 6.87
C PHE A 10 13.51 8.65 8.32
N TYR A 11 14.28 9.53 8.97
CA TYR A 11 14.03 9.98 10.34
C TYR A 11 12.69 10.71 10.46
N ILE A 12 12.40 11.68 9.59
CA ILE A 12 11.13 12.41 9.59
C ILE A 12 9.94 11.48 9.41
N PHE A 13 10.05 10.57 8.43
CA PHE A 13 9.04 9.57 8.21
C PHE A 13 8.83 8.71 9.46
N THR A 14 9.91 8.24 10.07
CA THR A 14 9.85 7.39 11.26
C THR A 14 9.29 8.13 12.48
N ARG A 15 9.62 9.40 12.69
CA ARG A 15 9.19 10.15 13.87
C ARG A 15 7.77 10.66 13.77
N TYR A 16 7.33 11.11 12.59
CA TYR A 16 5.96 11.56 12.38
C TYR A 16 4.94 10.47 12.66
N GLN A 17 5.29 9.26 12.23
CA GLN A 17 4.43 8.12 12.38
C GLN A 17 4.37 7.62 13.85
N LEU A 18 5.33 8.01 14.71
CA LEU A 18 5.29 7.84 16.17
C LEU A 18 4.39 8.87 16.88
N ASP A 19 3.52 9.57 16.13
CA ASP A 19 2.64 10.65 16.60
C ASP A 19 3.39 11.88 17.14
N GLU A 20 4.69 11.99 16.83
CA GLU A 20 5.39 13.24 17.04
C GLU A 20 4.88 14.28 16.05
N SER A 21 4.44 15.43 16.57
CA SER A 21 4.03 16.52 15.71
C SER A 21 5.19 16.89 14.77
N PRO A 22 4.92 17.29 13.51
CA PRO A 22 5.96 17.78 12.61
C PRO A 22 6.87 18.86 13.22
N LYS A 23 6.35 19.58 14.23
CA LYS A 23 7.07 20.60 14.98
C LYS A 23 8.14 19.95 15.86
N LEU A 24 7.77 18.95 16.65
CA LEU A 24 8.68 18.18 17.49
C LEU A 24 9.78 17.47 16.68
N ILE A 25 9.43 16.93 15.51
CA ILE A 25 10.40 16.30 14.60
C ILE A 25 11.40 17.32 14.08
N HIS A 26 10.90 18.49 13.67
CA HIS A 26 11.75 19.56 13.15
C HIS A 26 12.67 20.12 14.22
N GLU A 27 12.17 20.34 15.44
CA GLU A 27 12.96 20.76 16.60
C GLU A 27 14.05 19.73 16.95
N THR A 28 13.72 18.43 16.88
CA THR A 28 14.71 17.37 17.12
C THR A 28 15.76 17.32 16.01
N LEU A 29 15.36 17.51 14.75
CA LEU A 29 16.31 17.62 13.64
C LEU A 29 17.20 18.86 13.73
N GLN A 30 16.66 20.01 14.14
CA GLN A 30 17.47 21.20 14.40
C GLN A 30 18.46 20.97 15.53
N THR A 31 18.05 20.25 16.57
CA THR A 31 18.93 19.92 17.71
C THR A 31 20.08 18.99 17.30
N VAL A 32 19.81 17.99 16.45
CA VAL A 32 20.81 16.98 16.06
C VAL A 32 21.66 17.43 14.85
N CYS A 33 21.06 18.13 13.89
CA CYS A 33 21.68 18.45 12.60
C CYS A 33 22.04 19.94 12.45
N GLY A 34 21.66 20.82 13.38
CA GLY A 34 21.98 22.25 13.34
C GLY A 34 21.50 22.92 12.05
N GLU A 35 22.40 23.68 11.40
CA GLU A 35 22.12 24.36 10.12
C GLU A 35 21.84 23.40 8.95
N CYS A 36 22.22 22.13 9.07
CA CYS A 36 21.94 21.10 8.06
C CYS A 36 20.51 20.53 8.17
N ALA A 37 19.74 20.90 9.21
CA ALA A 37 18.38 20.44 9.40
C ALA A 37 17.44 20.97 8.30
N CYS A 38 16.62 20.09 7.75
CA CYS A 38 15.60 20.49 6.79
C CYS A 38 14.48 21.30 7.44
N SER A 39 13.91 22.25 6.69
CA SER A 39 12.90 23.19 7.22
C SER A 39 11.63 22.49 7.70
N TYR A 40 10.91 23.10 8.64
CA TYR A 40 9.61 22.60 9.13
C TYR A 40 8.61 22.29 8.01
N GLN A 41 8.58 23.14 6.99
CA GLN A 41 7.73 22.95 5.80
C GLN A 41 8.12 21.71 5.01
N THR A 42 9.41 21.37 4.99
CA THR A 42 9.95 20.17 4.35
C THR A 42 9.58 18.92 5.15
N VAL A 43 9.64 18.98 6.48
CA VAL A 43 9.18 17.91 7.38
C VAL A 43 7.70 17.61 7.16
N CYS A 44 6.85 18.64 7.14
CA CYS A 44 5.42 18.50 6.86
C CYS A 44 5.12 17.97 5.44
N GLY A 45 5.97 18.31 4.47
CA GLY A 45 5.85 17.87 3.09
C GLY A 45 6.19 16.39 2.92
N TRP A 46 7.28 15.92 3.51
CA TRP A 46 7.81 14.56 3.29
C TRP A 46 6.90 13.46 3.84
N VAL A 47 6.27 13.71 4.98
CA VAL A 47 5.21 12.85 5.52
C VAL A 47 4.09 12.62 4.51
N LYS A 48 3.77 13.67 3.76
CA LYS A 48 2.69 13.69 2.81
C LYS A 48 3.08 13.08 1.46
N GLU A 49 4.30 12.62 1.27
CA GLU A 49 4.85 12.23 -0.02
C GLU A 49 5.12 10.71 -0.13
N PHE A 50 4.84 9.95 0.94
CA PHE A 50 4.89 8.48 0.93
C PHE A 50 3.66 7.89 0.24
N ASN A 51 3.90 7.02 -0.73
CA ASN A 51 2.90 6.28 -1.47
C ASN A 51 3.21 4.79 -1.37
N GLU A 52 2.17 4.04 -1.06
CA GLU A 52 2.16 2.58 -1.03
C GLU A 52 1.45 2.09 -2.28
N GLY A 53 2.04 1.12 -2.98
CA GLY A 53 1.36 0.45 -4.09
C GLY A 53 1.72 -1.02 -4.17
N ASP A 54 0.76 -1.83 -4.60
CA ASP A 54 0.98 -3.26 -4.84
C ASP A 54 -0.08 -3.87 -5.78
N GLU A 55 0.19 -5.07 -6.27
CA GLU A 55 -0.74 -5.84 -7.11
C GLU A 55 -1.48 -6.91 -6.32
N THR A 56 -2.75 -7.13 -6.68
CA THR A 56 -3.52 -8.23 -6.09
C THR A 56 -4.49 -8.85 -7.07
N TRP A 57 -4.78 -10.14 -6.88
CA TRP A 57 -5.82 -10.82 -7.63
C TRP A 57 -7.16 -10.70 -6.91
N PHE A 58 -8.15 -10.11 -7.57
CA PHE A 58 -9.55 -10.18 -7.16
C PHE A 58 -10.29 -11.21 -8.00
N ALA A 59 -10.97 -12.12 -7.31
CA ALA A 59 -11.84 -13.11 -7.92
C ALA A 59 -13.24 -12.53 -8.14
N PHE A 60 -13.94 -12.99 -9.18
CA PHE A 60 -15.34 -12.61 -9.42
C PHE A 60 -16.30 -13.21 -8.37
N PHE A 61 -15.81 -14.16 -7.59
CA PHE A 61 -16.45 -14.59 -6.36
C PHE A 61 -15.37 -14.99 -5.37
N ILE A 62 -15.33 -14.34 -4.21
CA ILE A 62 -14.44 -14.69 -3.10
C ILE A 62 -15.26 -15.51 -2.13
N ILE A 63 -14.82 -16.75 -1.86
CA ILE A 63 -15.48 -17.62 -0.90
C ILE A 63 -15.46 -16.94 0.47
N PRO A 64 -16.62 -16.77 1.13
CA PRO A 64 -16.66 -16.26 2.49
C PRO A 64 -15.76 -17.06 3.42
N PRO A 65 -14.91 -16.42 4.24
CA PRO A 65 -14.14 -17.12 5.24
C PRO A 65 -15.07 -17.91 6.16
N LYS A 66 -14.63 -19.08 6.64
CA LYS A 66 -15.45 -19.98 7.47
C LYS A 66 -16.17 -19.27 8.61
N ARG A 67 -15.54 -18.24 9.21
CA ARG A 67 -16.10 -17.43 10.29
C ARG A 67 -17.44 -16.76 9.95
N LEU A 68 -17.68 -16.42 8.67
CA LEU A 68 -18.91 -15.79 8.16
C LEU A 68 -19.99 -16.82 7.77
N ASN A 69 -19.61 -18.09 7.59
CA ASN A 69 -20.54 -19.18 7.27
C ASN A 69 -20.95 -19.98 8.53
N ARG A 70 -20.66 -19.46 9.74
CA ARG A 70 -21.08 -20.10 10.99
C ARG A 70 -22.54 -19.77 11.25
N MET A 71 -23.36 -20.80 11.36
CA MET A 71 -24.77 -20.69 11.75
C MET A 71 -25.10 -21.71 12.83
N TRP A 72 -25.99 -21.32 13.73
CA TRP A 72 -26.61 -22.24 14.67
C TRP A 72 -27.81 -22.89 13.99
N VAL A 73 -27.89 -24.22 14.03
CA VAL A 73 -29.00 -25.01 13.50
C VAL A 73 -29.59 -25.85 14.62
N ASP A 74 -30.91 -25.86 14.74
CA ASP A 74 -31.69 -26.50 15.79
C ASP A 74 -31.95 -27.98 15.51
N GLY A 75 -30.93 -28.74 15.14
CA GLY A 75 -30.98 -30.22 14.97
C GLY A 75 -31.87 -30.76 13.84
N GLN A 76 -32.86 -29.99 13.37
CA GLN A 76 -33.80 -30.30 12.30
C GLN A 76 -33.57 -29.45 11.04
N GLY A 77 -32.84 -28.33 11.17
CA GLY A 77 -32.47 -27.48 10.05
C GLY A 77 -31.42 -28.10 9.11
N ASP A 78 -31.52 -27.77 7.82
CA ASP A 78 -30.53 -28.17 6.83
C ASP A 78 -29.14 -27.61 7.16
N ARG A 79 -28.11 -28.44 6.93
CA ARG A 79 -26.72 -27.99 7.10
C ARG A 79 -26.40 -26.91 6.06
N PRO A 80 -25.64 -25.86 6.42
CA PRO A 80 -25.21 -24.86 5.46
C PRO A 80 -24.43 -25.49 4.31
N VAL A 81 -24.76 -25.09 3.08
CA VAL A 81 -23.98 -25.45 1.90
C VAL A 81 -22.67 -24.69 1.93
N VAL A 82 -21.57 -25.40 2.20
CA VAL A 82 -20.22 -24.87 2.14
C VAL A 82 -19.59 -25.25 0.80
N LEU A 83 -19.05 -24.27 0.08
CA LEU A 83 -18.32 -24.55 -1.17
C LEU A 83 -17.10 -25.44 -0.89
N LEU A 84 -16.94 -26.44 -1.76
CA LEU A 84 -15.91 -27.47 -1.62
C LEU A 84 -14.49 -26.90 -1.75
N PRO A 85 -13.50 -27.57 -1.12
CA PRO A 85 -12.08 -27.36 -1.43
C PRO A 85 -11.85 -27.53 -2.94
N GLY A 86 -11.22 -26.55 -3.59
CA GLY A 86 -10.91 -26.60 -5.02
C GLY A 86 -11.80 -25.75 -5.93
N PHE A 87 -12.83 -25.09 -5.41
CA PHE A 87 -13.58 -24.10 -6.20
C PHE A 87 -12.65 -22.99 -6.70
N GLN A 88 -12.59 -22.80 -8.03
CA GLN A 88 -11.84 -21.73 -8.67
C GLN A 88 -12.81 -20.76 -9.33
N SER A 89 -12.79 -19.50 -8.87
CA SER A 89 -13.41 -18.40 -9.61
C SER A 89 -12.38 -17.78 -10.53
N ARG A 90 -12.83 -17.35 -11.71
CA ARG A 90 -12.02 -16.48 -12.57
C ARG A 90 -11.57 -15.25 -11.76
N LYS A 91 -10.37 -14.77 -12.04
CA LYS A 91 -9.74 -13.67 -11.32
C LYS A 91 -9.08 -12.68 -12.26
N ARG A 92 -8.92 -11.45 -11.79
CA ARG A 92 -8.23 -10.38 -12.51
C ARG A 92 -7.25 -9.69 -11.58
N MET A 93 -6.11 -9.29 -12.13
CA MET A 93 -5.08 -8.58 -11.39
C MET A 93 -5.39 -7.09 -11.40
N PHE A 94 -5.38 -6.51 -10.21
CA PHE A 94 -5.55 -5.09 -9.96
C PHE A 94 -4.25 -4.54 -9.41
N THR A 95 -3.96 -3.29 -9.72
CA THR A 95 -2.96 -2.50 -9.00
C THR A 95 -3.71 -1.50 -8.14
N VAL A 96 -3.29 -1.35 -6.89
CA VAL A 96 -3.87 -0.35 -6.00
C VAL A 96 -2.74 0.44 -5.39
N SER A 97 -2.84 1.77 -5.43
CA SER A 97 -1.91 2.67 -4.75
C SER A 97 -2.66 3.71 -3.92
N PHE A 98 -2.12 3.96 -2.73
CA PHE A 98 -2.71 4.85 -1.74
C PHE A 98 -1.63 5.59 -0.95
N ASN A 99 -2.04 6.65 -0.28
CA ASN A 99 -1.22 7.34 0.70
C ASN A 99 -2.05 7.56 1.98
N TYR A 100 -1.52 8.32 2.94
CA TYR A 100 -2.19 8.62 4.20
C TYR A 100 -3.56 9.33 4.03
N SER A 101 -3.83 9.95 2.88
CA SER A 101 -5.13 10.58 2.56
C SER A 101 -6.13 9.60 1.93
N GLY A 102 -5.68 8.39 1.58
CA GLY A 102 -6.50 7.37 0.94
C GLY A 102 -6.01 6.93 -0.44
N PRO A 103 -6.86 6.18 -1.18
CA PRO A 103 -6.52 5.60 -2.46
C PRO A 103 -6.45 6.68 -3.54
N HIS A 104 -5.45 6.61 -4.41
CA HIS A 104 -5.26 7.62 -5.46
C HIS A 104 -5.04 7.02 -6.86
N ALA A 105 -4.71 5.73 -6.96
CA ALA A 105 -4.67 5.00 -8.22
C ALA A 105 -5.21 3.58 -8.02
N VAL A 106 -6.08 3.16 -8.92
CA VAL A 106 -6.60 1.79 -8.99
C VAL A 106 -6.69 1.43 -10.45
N ASP A 107 -5.90 0.45 -10.89
CA ASP A 107 -5.95 -0.02 -12.26
C ASP A 107 -6.25 -1.49 -12.36
N LEU A 108 -6.75 -1.87 -13.53
CA LEU A 108 -7.01 -3.24 -13.90
C LEU A 108 -6.07 -3.65 -15.02
N LEU A 109 -5.32 -4.74 -14.82
CA LEU A 109 -4.46 -5.25 -15.87
C LEU A 109 -5.28 -5.71 -17.08
N PRO A 110 -4.76 -5.53 -18.31
CA PRO A 110 -5.37 -6.09 -19.51
C PRO A 110 -5.64 -7.59 -19.37
N GLN A 111 -6.64 -8.07 -20.10
CA GLN A 111 -7.02 -9.48 -20.01
C GLN A 111 -5.93 -10.37 -20.59
N ASN A 112 -5.67 -11.51 -19.94
CA ASN A 112 -4.68 -12.51 -20.36
C ASN A 112 -3.23 -11.98 -20.45
N THR A 113 -2.91 -10.89 -19.76
CA THR A 113 -1.55 -10.38 -19.63
C THR A 113 -1.03 -10.55 -18.21
N THR A 114 0.28 -10.77 -18.09
CA THR A 114 1.01 -10.68 -16.81
C THR A 114 1.60 -9.29 -16.66
N MET A 115 1.78 -8.83 -15.42
CA MET A 115 2.50 -7.58 -15.17
C MET A 115 3.90 -7.64 -15.79
N THR A 116 4.19 -6.74 -16.72
CA THR A 116 5.51 -6.53 -17.31
C THR A 116 6.04 -5.17 -16.87
N ALA A 117 7.36 -4.94 -16.99
CA ALA A 117 7.94 -3.64 -16.68
C ALA A 117 7.30 -2.50 -17.50
N THR A 118 7.03 -2.74 -18.78
CA THR A 118 6.38 -1.77 -19.66
C THR A 118 4.97 -1.44 -19.19
N LEU A 119 4.17 -2.44 -18.86
CA LEU A 119 2.82 -2.24 -18.32
C LEU A 119 2.87 -1.54 -16.96
N TYR A 120 3.81 -1.90 -16.09
CA TYR A 120 3.98 -1.24 -14.80
C TYR A 120 4.26 0.27 -14.95
N VAL A 121 5.18 0.64 -15.85
CA VAL A 121 5.46 2.04 -16.16
C VAL A 121 4.24 2.76 -16.73
N GLN A 122 3.58 2.15 -17.72
CA GLN A 122 2.46 2.76 -18.46
C GLN A 122 1.19 2.88 -17.63
N ASN A 123 0.92 1.94 -16.73
CA ASN A 123 -0.36 1.84 -16.04
C ASN A 123 -0.27 2.24 -14.57
N VAL A 124 0.83 1.90 -13.89
CA VAL A 124 0.99 2.18 -12.45
C VAL A 124 1.68 3.51 -12.26
N LEU A 125 2.91 3.67 -12.77
CA LEU A 125 3.68 4.89 -12.54
C LEU A 125 3.05 6.13 -13.17
N SER A 126 2.42 5.99 -14.34
CA SER A 126 1.70 7.10 -14.99
C SER A 126 0.52 7.60 -14.15
N GLN A 127 -0.22 6.68 -13.50
CA GLN A 127 -1.36 7.02 -12.64
C GLN A 127 -0.90 7.62 -11.33
N VAL A 128 0.14 7.04 -10.71
CA VAL A 128 0.77 7.63 -9.52
C VAL A 128 1.25 9.05 -9.82
N LYS A 129 1.92 9.27 -10.97
CA LYS A 129 2.30 10.62 -11.41
C LYS A 129 1.10 11.55 -11.57
N SER A 130 0.05 11.10 -12.26
CA SER A 130 -1.16 11.89 -12.48
C SER A 130 -1.84 12.26 -11.16
N ALA A 131 -1.95 11.31 -10.24
CA ALA A 131 -2.50 11.51 -8.91
C ALA A 131 -1.68 12.52 -8.09
N ILE A 132 -0.35 12.41 -8.10
CA ILE A 132 0.55 13.35 -7.43
C ILE A 132 0.39 14.76 -8.01
N ASN A 133 0.39 14.89 -9.33
CA ASN A 133 0.21 16.17 -10.01
C ASN A 133 -1.16 16.79 -9.73
N GLY A 134 -2.23 15.99 -9.72
CA GLY A 134 -3.59 16.44 -9.43
C GLY A 134 -3.76 16.89 -7.98
N GLN A 135 -3.20 16.15 -7.02
CA GLN A 135 -3.21 16.54 -5.62
C GLN A 135 -2.31 17.75 -5.35
N ARG A 136 -1.22 17.93 -6.11
CA ARG A 136 -0.20 18.97 -5.87
C ARG A 136 0.43 19.52 -7.16
N PRO A 137 -0.26 20.41 -7.89
CA PRO A 137 0.23 20.92 -9.18
C PRO A 137 1.55 21.71 -9.08
N LYS A 138 1.88 22.24 -7.89
CA LYS A 138 3.05 23.08 -7.62
C LYS A 138 4.23 22.33 -6.96
N VAL A 139 4.08 21.05 -6.64
CA VAL A 139 5.13 20.26 -5.96
C VAL A 139 5.76 19.31 -6.96
N SER A 140 7.08 19.39 -7.11
CA SER A 140 7.83 18.47 -7.97
C SER A 140 7.70 17.02 -7.48
N THR A 141 7.48 16.10 -8.42
CA THR A 141 7.47 14.64 -8.18
C THR A 141 8.78 14.12 -7.59
N SER A 142 9.87 14.89 -7.66
CA SER A 142 11.18 14.64 -7.01
C SER A 142 11.13 14.41 -5.50
N ARG A 143 9.99 14.72 -4.87
CA ARG A 143 9.80 14.51 -3.44
C ARG A 143 8.99 13.27 -3.07
N THR A 144 8.41 12.61 -4.07
CA THR A 144 7.60 11.40 -3.90
C THR A 144 8.47 10.23 -3.47
N LEU A 145 8.02 9.52 -2.44
CA LEU A 145 8.56 8.24 -2.02
C LEU A 145 7.52 7.17 -2.37
N LEU A 146 7.90 6.18 -3.16
CA LEU A 146 7.06 5.05 -3.56
C LEU A 146 7.61 3.78 -2.93
N ARG A 147 6.77 3.01 -2.26
CA ARG A 147 7.08 1.65 -1.86
C ARG A 147 6.31 0.67 -2.74
N HIS A 148 7.04 -0.24 -3.36
CA HIS A 148 6.55 -1.34 -4.16
C HIS A 148 7.42 -2.57 -3.89
N ASP A 149 6.93 -3.75 -4.25
CA ASP A 149 7.64 -4.99 -4.00
C ASP A 149 8.91 -5.14 -4.86
N ASN A 150 9.74 -6.13 -4.52
CA ASN A 150 10.97 -6.43 -5.27
C ASN A 150 10.71 -7.36 -6.48
N SER A 151 9.54 -7.31 -7.11
CA SER A 151 9.24 -8.13 -8.27
C SER A 151 10.11 -7.79 -9.49
N GLY A 152 10.16 -8.70 -10.47
CA GLY A 152 10.90 -8.51 -11.72
C GLY A 152 10.51 -7.22 -12.46
N PRO A 153 9.21 -6.95 -12.70
CA PRO A 153 8.74 -5.71 -13.32
C PRO A 153 9.17 -4.45 -12.56
N CYS A 154 9.08 -4.48 -11.23
CA CYS A 154 9.45 -3.36 -10.35
C CYS A 154 10.95 -3.01 -10.42
N LYS A 155 11.82 -4.02 -10.55
CA LYS A 155 13.28 -3.84 -10.60
C LYS A 155 13.85 -3.71 -12.02
N ALA A 156 13.02 -3.84 -13.05
CA ALA A 156 13.48 -3.81 -14.43
C ALA A 156 14.12 -2.45 -14.78
N ARG A 157 15.05 -2.47 -15.75
CA ARG A 157 15.73 -1.26 -16.22
C ARG A 157 14.77 -0.17 -16.70
N ALA A 158 13.71 -0.55 -17.42
CA ALA A 158 12.70 0.39 -17.89
C ALA A 158 11.99 1.10 -16.72
N THR A 159 11.63 0.34 -15.68
CA THR A 159 10.96 0.86 -14.48
C THR A 159 11.89 1.79 -13.69
N THR A 160 13.11 1.34 -13.40
CA THR A 160 14.09 2.15 -12.66
C THR A 160 14.50 3.42 -13.40
N GLN A 161 14.59 3.37 -14.73
CA GLN A 161 14.80 4.56 -15.56
C GLN A 161 13.61 5.52 -15.47
N SER A 162 12.37 5.01 -15.62
CA SER A 162 11.17 5.84 -15.52
C SER A 162 11.04 6.50 -14.15
N LEU A 163 11.31 5.77 -13.06
CA LEU A 163 11.32 6.32 -11.70
C LEU A 163 12.31 7.48 -11.56
N ARG A 164 13.51 7.36 -12.14
CA ARG A 164 14.52 8.44 -12.16
C ARG A 164 14.06 9.65 -12.95
N GLU A 165 13.50 9.44 -14.15
CA GLU A 165 12.95 10.51 -15.00
C GLU A 165 11.79 11.24 -14.33
N LEU A 166 10.98 10.52 -13.55
CA LEU A 166 9.91 11.08 -12.74
C LEU A 166 10.39 11.69 -11.42
N GLY A 167 11.65 11.47 -11.03
CA GLY A 167 12.19 11.87 -9.73
C GLY A 167 11.59 11.13 -8.54
N ILE A 168 10.87 10.02 -8.76
CA ILE A 168 10.26 9.23 -7.70
C ILE A 168 11.36 8.40 -7.01
N GLN A 169 11.50 8.58 -5.70
CA GLN A 169 12.41 7.77 -4.90
C GLN A 169 11.71 6.47 -4.48
N VAL A 170 12.44 5.35 -4.51
CA VAL A 170 11.91 4.05 -4.07
C VAL A 170 12.31 3.79 -2.63
N PHE A 171 11.34 3.47 -1.78
CA PHE A 171 11.62 3.02 -0.43
C PHE A 171 12.12 1.57 -0.46
N PRO A 172 13.26 1.25 0.17
CA PRO A 172 13.79 -0.11 0.17
C PRO A 172 12.82 -1.07 0.86
N HIS A 173 12.50 -2.17 0.19
CA HIS A 173 11.65 -3.24 0.74
C HIS A 173 12.49 -4.53 0.87
N PRO A 174 12.45 -5.23 2.01
CA PRO A 174 13.10 -6.53 2.13
C PRO A 174 12.42 -7.61 1.26
N ALA A 175 13.15 -8.64 0.89
CA ALA A 175 12.59 -9.74 0.10
C ALA A 175 11.59 -10.56 0.95
N TYR A 176 10.54 -11.08 0.30
CA TYR A 176 9.55 -11.96 0.91
C TYR A 176 8.88 -11.43 2.18
N SER A 177 8.70 -10.10 2.32
CA SER A 177 8.19 -9.49 3.55
C SER A 177 6.79 -8.87 3.41
N PRO A 178 5.74 -9.67 3.10
CA PRO A 178 4.38 -9.14 2.99
C PRO A 178 3.84 -8.64 4.33
N ASP A 179 4.39 -9.11 5.46
CA ASP A 179 4.12 -8.60 6.80
C ASP A 179 4.58 -7.16 7.01
N LEU A 180 5.48 -6.67 6.16
CA LEU A 180 5.96 -5.28 6.09
C LEU A 180 5.30 -4.49 4.95
N SER A 181 4.24 -5.03 4.34
CA SER A 181 3.50 -4.40 3.25
C SER A 181 2.11 -3.96 3.70
N PRO A 182 1.85 -2.64 3.90
CA PRO A 182 0.51 -2.13 4.17
C PRO A 182 -0.56 -2.62 3.19
N CYS A 183 -0.22 -2.83 1.92
CA CYS A 183 -1.10 -3.48 0.96
C CYS A 183 -1.49 -4.91 1.39
N ASP A 184 -0.51 -5.74 1.75
CA ASP A 184 -0.74 -7.16 2.04
C ASP A 184 -1.28 -7.42 3.44
N PHE A 185 -0.74 -6.78 4.48
CA PHE A 185 -1.16 -7.06 5.85
C PHE A 185 -2.47 -6.35 6.25
N TRP A 186 -2.92 -5.35 5.49
CA TRP A 186 -4.06 -4.52 5.86
C TRP A 186 -5.07 -4.29 4.73
N LEU A 187 -4.66 -3.66 3.62
CA LEU A 187 -5.62 -3.21 2.60
C LEU A 187 -6.33 -4.37 1.90
N PHE A 188 -5.57 -5.31 1.34
CA PHE A 188 -6.14 -6.43 0.58
C PHE A 188 -6.97 -7.38 1.44
N PRO A 189 -6.58 -7.72 2.68
CA PRO A 189 -7.45 -8.46 3.59
C PRO A 189 -8.80 -7.77 3.81
N ILE A 190 -8.83 -6.46 4.05
CA ILE A 190 -10.08 -5.70 4.23
C ILE A 190 -10.95 -5.77 2.98
N LEU A 191 -10.37 -5.51 1.80
CA LEU A 191 -11.13 -5.54 0.55
C LEU A 191 -11.67 -6.94 0.25
N LYS A 192 -10.86 -7.98 0.42
CA LYS A 192 -11.28 -9.37 0.20
C LYS A 192 -12.38 -9.78 1.16
N ASP A 193 -12.29 -9.41 2.43
CA ASP A 193 -13.33 -9.70 3.43
C ASP A 193 -14.65 -8.98 3.12
N ARG A 194 -14.60 -7.71 2.69
CA ARG A 194 -15.81 -6.94 2.35
C ARG A 194 -16.48 -7.39 1.06
N LEU A 195 -15.70 -7.87 0.10
CA LEU A 195 -16.18 -8.42 -1.17
C LEU A 195 -16.56 -9.90 -1.07
N ALA A 196 -16.25 -10.57 0.04
CA ALA A 196 -16.52 -11.99 0.23
C ALA A 196 -18.03 -12.30 0.12
N GLY A 197 -18.37 -13.37 -0.58
CA GLY A 197 -19.75 -13.79 -0.83
C GLY A 197 -20.48 -13.03 -1.93
N ARG A 198 -19.93 -11.91 -2.43
CA ARG A 198 -20.49 -11.18 -3.57
C ARG A 198 -20.09 -11.86 -4.88
N LYS A 199 -21.06 -12.06 -5.78
CA LYS A 199 -20.86 -12.62 -7.13
C LYS A 199 -20.85 -11.48 -8.15
N PHE A 200 -19.89 -11.52 -9.06
CA PHE A 200 -19.77 -10.56 -10.15
C PHE A 200 -19.80 -11.29 -11.50
N ASP A 201 -20.60 -10.79 -12.44
CA ASP A 201 -20.71 -11.34 -13.79
C ASP A 201 -19.88 -10.54 -14.81
N ARG A 202 -19.61 -9.26 -14.54
CA ARG A 202 -18.78 -8.41 -15.39
C ARG A 202 -17.61 -7.83 -14.62
N ILE A 203 -16.49 -7.66 -15.30
CA ILE A 203 -15.28 -7.10 -14.69
C ILE A 203 -15.48 -5.64 -14.26
N GLN A 204 -16.35 -4.90 -14.96
CA GLN A 204 -16.69 -3.54 -14.61
C GLN A 204 -17.45 -3.45 -13.27
N ASP A 205 -18.28 -4.44 -12.96
CA ASP A 205 -19.00 -4.50 -11.68
C ASP A 205 -18.03 -4.78 -10.54
N LEU A 206 -17.07 -5.69 -10.74
CA LEU A 206 -16.00 -5.95 -9.77
C LEU A 206 -15.12 -4.71 -9.55
N LEU A 207 -14.69 -4.04 -10.63
CA LEU A 207 -13.90 -2.80 -10.53
C LEU A 207 -14.66 -1.70 -9.79
N LYS A 208 -15.96 -1.53 -10.08
CA LYS A 208 -16.83 -0.58 -9.37
C LYS A 208 -16.96 -0.92 -7.89
N ALA A 209 -17.13 -2.20 -7.57
CA ALA A 209 -17.22 -2.66 -6.18
C ALA A 209 -15.91 -2.41 -5.42
N VAL A 210 -14.75 -2.77 -5.99
CA VAL A 210 -13.43 -2.49 -5.39
C VAL A 210 -13.26 -0.99 -5.11
N ASN A 211 -13.55 -0.14 -6.10
CA ASN A 211 -13.47 1.31 -5.94
C ASN A 211 -14.45 1.84 -4.88
N SER A 212 -15.67 1.31 -4.83
CA SER A 212 -16.66 1.68 -3.82
C SER A 212 -16.16 1.32 -2.42
N GLU A 213 -15.69 0.10 -2.21
CA GLU A 213 -15.18 -0.36 -0.92
C GLU A 213 -13.99 0.48 -0.45
N LEU A 214 -13.05 0.79 -1.35
CA LEU A 214 -11.92 1.68 -1.08
C LEU A 214 -12.38 3.06 -0.57
N ARG A 215 -13.41 3.65 -1.19
CA ARG A 215 -13.95 4.96 -0.78
C ARG A 215 -14.69 4.94 0.57
N THR A 216 -15.17 3.78 1.00
CA THR A 216 -15.79 3.65 2.33
C THR A 216 -14.78 3.50 3.46
N ILE A 217 -13.49 3.29 3.15
CA ILE A 217 -12.44 3.25 4.18
C ILE A 217 -12.16 4.70 4.60
N PRO A 218 -12.37 5.05 5.88
CA PRO A 218 -12.10 6.41 6.35
C PRO A 218 -10.61 6.79 6.29
N GLU A 219 -10.32 8.08 6.15
CA GLU A 219 -8.94 8.58 6.09
C GLU A 219 -8.15 8.22 7.36
N GLU A 220 -8.77 8.20 8.55
CA GLU A 220 -8.05 7.85 9.78
C GLU A 220 -7.51 6.41 9.76
N ASN A 221 -8.16 5.51 9.03
CA ASN A 221 -7.70 4.13 8.90
C ASN A 221 -6.47 4.04 7.98
N TYR A 222 -6.43 4.83 6.91
CA TYR A 222 -5.24 4.98 6.07
C TYR A 222 -4.07 5.58 6.85
N ARG A 223 -4.33 6.57 7.71
CA ARG A 223 -3.28 7.09 8.62
C ARG A 223 -2.84 6.02 9.63
N GLY A 224 -3.80 5.31 10.20
CA GLY A 224 -3.56 4.27 11.21
C GLY A 224 -2.75 3.09 10.70
N VAL A 225 -2.89 2.69 9.43
CA VAL A 225 -2.08 1.58 8.88
C VAL A 225 -0.60 1.92 8.84
N PHE A 226 -0.23 3.17 8.54
CA PHE A 226 1.18 3.57 8.53
C PHE A 226 1.79 3.52 9.94
N ARG A 227 1.02 3.84 11.00
CA ARG A 227 1.45 3.63 12.39
C ARG A 227 1.69 2.15 12.68
N LYS A 228 0.77 1.27 12.25
CA LYS A 228 0.94 -0.20 12.39
C LYS A 228 2.17 -0.70 11.63
N TRP A 229 2.41 -0.16 10.45
CA TRP A 229 3.58 -0.48 9.63
C TRP A 229 4.89 -0.18 10.37
N GLN A 230 4.95 0.91 11.13
CA GLN A 230 6.13 1.19 11.93
C GLN A 230 6.36 0.22 13.07
N ILE A 231 5.31 -0.15 13.79
CA ILE A 231 5.43 -1.11 14.88
C ILE A 231 5.97 -2.42 14.31
N ARG A 232 5.52 -2.80 13.11
CA ARG A 232 6.03 -3.92 12.34
C ARG A 232 7.51 -3.75 11.96
N LEU A 233 7.91 -2.60 11.41
CA LEU A 233 9.33 -2.31 11.10
C LEU A 233 10.23 -2.34 12.34
N LYS A 234 9.77 -1.79 13.47
CA LYS A 234 10.51 -1.81 14.73
C LYS A 234 10.71 -3.24 15.23
N ARG A 235 9.63 -4.04 15.22
CA ARG A 235 9.70 -5.46 15.58
C ARG A 235 10.62 -6.24 14.64
N TRP A 236 10.59 -5.95 13.34
CA TRP A 236 11.49 -6.55 12.36
C TRP A 236 12.97 -6.28 12.66
N ILE A 237 13.29 -5.06 13.10
CA ILE A 237 14.65 -4.70 13.52
C ILE A 237 15.01 -5.43 14.83
N GLU A 238 14.10 -5.46 15.81
CA GLU A 238 14.30 -6.15 17.09
C GLU A 238 14.41 -7.69 16.92
N SER A 239 13.73 -8.26 15.94
CA SER A 239 13.81 -9.68 15.58
C SER A 239 15.04 -10.02 14.74
N HIS A 240 16.02 -9.10 14.63
CA HIS A 240 17.22 -9.30 13.83
C HIS A 240 16.91 -9.70 12.37
N LEU A 241 15.87 -9.07 11.80
CA LEU A 241 15.40 -9.27 10.43
C LEU A 241 14.68 -10.59 10.17
N GLU A 242 14.34 -11.35 11.22
CA GLU A 242 13.50 -12.55 11.12
C GLU A 242 12.00 -12.22 11.08
N TYR A 243 11.19 -13.14 10.53
CA TYR A 243 9.74 -13.04 10.53
C TYR A 243 9.19 -13.01 11.97
N PHE A 244 8.19 -12.15 12.20
CA PHE A 244 7.50 -12.07 13.49
C PHE A 244 5.99 -12.23 13.29
N GLY A 245 5.34 -12.96 14.21
CA GLY A 245 3.89 -13.16 14.23
C GLY A 245 3.11 -11.86 14.53
N GLY A 246 1.85 -11.81 14.11
CA GLY A 246 1.01 -10.61 14.03
C GLY A 246 0.79 -9.77 15.32
N LEU A 247 0.17 -8.60 15.11
CA LEU A 247 -0.43 -7.71 16.12
C LEU A 247 -1.93 -7.96 16.20
#